data_AF-A0AAD4XE74-F1
#
_entry.id   AF-A0AAD4XE74-F1
#
_cell.length_a   1.000
_cell.length_b   1.000
_cell.length_c   1.000
_cell.angle_alpha   90.00
_cell.angle_beta   90.00
_cell.angle_gamma   90.00
#
_symmetry.space_group_name_H-M   'P 1'
#
loop_
_entity.id
_entity.type
_entity.pdbx_description
1 polymer ?
#
loop_
_entity_poly.entity_id
_entity_poly.type
_entity_poly.pdbx_seq_one_letter_code
_entity_poly.pdbx_strand_id
1 'polypeptide(L)'
;MENVASLDCVYAAIGDFNVISNSSEKRGGLTPSYSQLADFNSMISNCGLIDIEDDGPRYTWTNKQLNQRNIQERLDRALVNEK
;
A
#
# COMPACT_ATOMS: atom_id res chain seq x y z
N MET A 1 -13.03 6.11 19.82
CA MET A 1 -11.95 5.25 19.28
C MET A 1 -10.66 5.81 19.82
N GLU A 2 -9.89 5.02 20.55
CA GLU A 2 -8.52 5.39 20.88
C GLU A 2 -7.70 5.42 19.59
N ASN A 3 -6.83 6.42 19.47
CA ASN A 3 -5.92 6.49 18.35
C ASN A 3 -4.88 5.39 18.53
N VAL A 4 -4.78 4.46 17.57
CA VAL A 4 -3.78 3.40 17.62
C VAL A 4 -2.35 3.94 17.64
N ALA A 5 -2.12 5.15 17.09
CA ALA A 5 -0.84 5.82 17.12
C ALA A 5 -0.46 6.37 18.51
N SER A 6 -1.38 6.41 19.49
CA SER A 6 -1.05 6.80 20.87
C SER A 6 -0.76 5.61 21.79
N LEU A 7 -0.74 4.39 21.26
CA LEU A 7 -0.39 3.19 22.03
C LEU A 7 1.13 3.12 22.23
N ASP A 8 1.57 2.94 23.47
CA ASP A 8 2.99 2.71 23.81
C ASP A 8 3.39 1.23 23.57
N CYS A 9 3.13 0.75 22.36
CA CYS A 9 3.50 -0.59 21.93
C CYS A 9 3.73 -0.65 20.41
N VAL A 10 4.47 -1.67 19.98
CA VAL A 10 4.64 -1.96 18.54
C VAL A 10 3.35 -2.61 18.03
N TYR A 11 2.82 -2.09 16.94
CA TYR A 11 1.66 -2.61 16.25
C TYR A 11 1.91 -2.67 14.73
N ALA A 12 1.16 -3.56 14.08
CA ALA A 12 1.24 -3.76 12.63
C ALA A 12 -0.16 -3.73 12.01
N ALA A 13 -0.28 -3.07 10.87
CA ALA A 13 -1.44 -3.13 9.98
C ALA A 13 -1.06 -3.96 8.75
N ILE A 14 -1.66 -5.14 8.60
CA ILE A 14 -1.32 -6.10 7.55
C ILE A 14 -2.57 -6.50 6.79
N GLY A 15 -2.51 -6.47 5.47
CA GLY A 15 -3.59 -6.95 4.60
C GLY A 15 -3.71 -6.16 3.31
N ASP A 16 -4.87 -6.28 2.68
CA ASP A 16 -5.23 -5.60 1.44
C ASP A 16 -5.75 -4.18 1.72
N PHE A 17 -4.98 -3.18 1.29
CA PHE A 17 -5.34 -1.76 1.44
C PHE A 17 -6.16 -1.23 0.25
N ASN A 18 -6.26 -1.98 -0.85
CA ASN A 18 -6.89 -1.55 -2.10
C ASN A 18 -6.39 -0.20 -2.66
N VAL A 19 -5.17 0.19 -2.32
CA VAL A 19 -4.53 1.43 -2.79
C VAL A 19 -3.03 1.21 -2.98
N ILE A 20 -2.49 1.84 -4.01
CA ILE A 20 -1.04 1.86 -4.28
C ILE A 20 -0.42 3.13 -3.66
N SER A 21 0.84 3.04 -3.26
CA SER A 21 1.63 4.16 -2.71
C SER A 21 2.44 4.89 -3.77
N ASN A 22 2.79 4.20 -4.87
CA ASN A 22 3.63 4.73 -5.94
C ASN A 22 3.14 4.26 -7.31
N SER A 23 3.29 5.09 -8.35
CA SER A 23 2.91 4.69 -9.73
C SER A 23 3.65 3.46 -10.24
N SER A 24 4.86 3.18 -9.74
CA SER A 24 5.65 1.99 -10.08
C SER A 24 5.06 0.68 -9.54
N GLU A 25 4.10 0.76 -8.61
CA GLU A 25 3.37 -0.38 -8.05
C GLU A 25 2.14 -0.76 -8.89
N LYS A 26 1.90 -0.06 -10.00
CA LYS A 26 0.87 -0.40 -11.00
C LYS A 26 1.51 -0.69 -12.35
N ARG A 27 0.99 -1.71 -13.04
CA ARG A 27 1.28 -2.01 -14.43
C ARG A 27 -0.02 -2.08 -15.24
N GLY A 28 -0.04 -1.42 -16.38
CA GLY A 28 -1.21 -1.35 -17.26
C GLY A 28 -2.34 -0.48 -16.69
N GLY A 29 -3.46 -0.41 -17.42
CA GLY A 29 -4.61 0.39 -17.01
C GLY A 29 -4.36 1.90 -17.03
N LEU A 30 -5.17 2.65 -16.28
CA LEU A 30 -5.06 4.10 -16.18
C LEU A 30 -3.96 4.52 -15.21
N THR A 31 -3.38 5.69 -15.45
CA THR A 31 -2.45 6.33 -14.53
C THR A 31 -3.15 6.56 -13.18
N PRO A 32 -2.51 6.20 -12.06
CA PRO A 32 -3.06 6.45 -10.72
C PRO A 32 -3.26 7.94 -10.46
N SER A 33 -4.29 8.29 -9.66
CA SER A 33 -4.46 9.67 -9.23
C SER A 33 -3.37 10.06 -8.24
N TYR A 34 -2.63 11.14 -8.53
CA TYR A 34 -1.61 11.66 -7.63
C TYR A 34 -2.18 12.02 -6.24
N SER A 35 -3.43 12.50 -6.18
CA SER A 35 -4.08 12.80 -4.90
C SER A 35 -4.28 11.55 -4.04
N GLN A 36 -4.70 10.43 -4.65
CA GLN A 36 -4.90 9.17 -3.92
C GLN A 36 -3.57 8.62 -3.40
N LEU A 37 -2.50 8.71 -4.19
CA LEU A 37 -1.15 8.34 -3.74
C LEU A 37 -0.72 9.21 -2.56
N ALA A 38 -0.92 10.53 -2.67
CA ALA A 38 -0.53 11.48 -1.64
C ALA A 38 -1.32 11.27 -0.34
N ASP A 39 -2.63 11.03 -0.42
CA ASP A 39 -3.49 10.79 0.74
C ASP A 39 -3.07 9.50 1.48
N PHE A 40 -2.79 8.43 0.74
CA PHE A 40 -2.34 7.18 1.33
C PHE A 40 -0.97 7.31 2.00
N ASN A 41 0.00 7.93 1.32
CA ASN A 41 1.33 8.17 1.91
C ASN A 41 1.26 9.11 3.13
N SER A 42 0.35 10.09 3.12
CA SER A 42 0.12 10.97 4.26
C SER A 42 -0.47 10.21 5.45
N MET A 43 -1.37 9.25 5.20
CA MET A 43 -1.90 8.38 6.26
C MET A 43 -0.80 7.54 6.91
N ILE A 44 0.04 6.89 6.10
CA ILE A 44 1.20 6.11 6.57
C ILE A 44 2.10 6.98 7.46
N SER A 45 2.47 8.16 6.97
CA SER A 45 3.32 9.13 7.69
C SER A 45 2.68 9.63 8.98
N ASN A 46 1.40 10.03 8.95
CA ASN A 46 0.68 10.54 10.11
C ASN A 46 0.50 9.50 11.23
N CYS A 47 0.48 8.22 10.86
CA CYS A 47 0.44 7.11 11.81
C CYS A 47 1.85 6.65 12.27
N GLY A 48 2.92 7.27 11.78
CA GLY A 48 4.30 6.87 12.09
C GLY A 48 4.63 5.46 11.59
N LEU A 49 3.99 5.05 10.49
CA LEU A 49 4.13 3.71 9.94
C LEU A 49 5.23 3.67 8.88
N ILE A 50 5.88 2.51 8.78
CA ILE A 50 6.82 2.15 7.72
C ILE A 50 6.28 0.95 6.95
N ASP A 51 6.37 0.99 5.62
CA ASP A 51 6.05 -0.16 4.76
C ASP A 51 7.22 -1.13 4.79
N ILE A 52 6.96 -2.37 5.20
CA ILE A 52 7.96 -3.43 5.16
C ILE A 52 8.03 -3.96 3.74
N GLU A 53 9.15 -3.68 3.08
CA GLU A 53 9.47 -4.29 1.79
C GLU A 53 9.68 -5.80 1.96
N ASP A 54 9.08 -6.59 1.06
CA ASP A 54 9.29 -8.04 0.97
C ASP A 54 10.05 -8.40 -0.32
N ASP A 55 10.76 -9.54 -0.29
CA ASP A 55 11.42 -10.13 -1.46
C ASP A 55 10.45 -10.94 -2.36
N GLY A 56 9.15 -10.81 -2.12
CA GLY A 56 8.08 -11.54 -2.77
C GLY A 56 7.64 -10.90 -4.10
N PRO A 57 6.46 -11.30 -4.60
CA PRO A 57 5.94 -10.78 -5.85
C PRO A 57 5.73 -9.26 -5.78
N ARG A 58 6.34 -8.53 -6.71
CA ARG A 58 6.17 -7.07 -6.86
C ARG A 58 4.70 -6.62 -6.94
N TYR A 59 3.81 -7.46 -7.46
CA TYR A 59 2.37 -7.21 -7.55
C TYR A 59 1.62 -8.31 -6.83
N THR A 60 0.65 -7.94 -6.01
CA THR A 60 -0.13 -8.87 -5.18
C THR A 60 -1.53 -9.11 -5.78
N TRP A 61 -1.97 -8.26 -6.70
CA TRP A 61 -3.24 -8.37 -7.41
C TRP A 61 -3.07 -8.34 -8.93
N THR A 62 -3.95 -9.06 -9.63
CA THR A 62 -4.11 -8.94 -11.09
C THR A 62 -5.56 -9.12 -11.52
N ASN A 63 -5.96 -8.39 -12.55
CA ASN A 63 -7.27 -8.56 -13.19
C ASN A 63 -7.39 -9.86 -14.03
N LYS A 64 -6.31 -10.68 -14.09
CA LYS A 64 -6.23 -11.96 -14.81
C LYS A 64 -6.49 -11.89 -16.32
N GLN A 65 -6.50 -10.69 -16.90
CA GLN A 65 -6.60 -10.53 -18.34
C GLN A 65 -5.23 -10.72 -19.01
N LEU A 66 -5.22 -10.96 -20.32
CA LEU A 66 -4.01 -11.19 -21.09
C LEU A 66 -3.57 -9.93 -21.85
N ASN A 67 -2.30 -9.89 -22.22
CA ASN A 67 -1.69 -8.87 -23.09
C ASN A 67 -1.90 -7.43 -22.54
N GLN A 68 -2.24 -6.49 -23.42
CA GLN A 68 -2.40 -5.06 -23.09
C GLN A 68 -3.54 -4.77 -22.11
N ARG A 69 -4.43 -5.72 -21.87
CA ARG A 69 -5.51 -5.58 -20.89
C ARG A 69 -5.12 -6.08 -19.50
N ASN A 70 -3.97 -6.73 -19.35
CA ASN A 70 -3.48 -7.17 -18.06
C ASN A 70 -3.16 -5.94 -17.20
N ILE A 71 -3.76 -5.92 -16.01
CA ILE A 71 -3.48 -4.94 -14.97
C ILE A 71 -2.94 -5.68 -13.76
N GLN A 72 -1.88 -5.16 -13.17
CA GLN A 72 -1.26 -5.69 -11.96
C GLN A 72 -1.00 -4.54 -10.99
N GLU A 73 -1.25 -4.78 -9.70
CA GLU A 73 -1.11 -3.80 -8.62
C GLU A 73 -0.52 -4.44 -7.36
N ARG A 74 0.23 -3.67 -6.56
CA ARG A 74 0.61 -4.04 -5.18
C ARG A 74 -0.40 -3.43 -4.20
N LEU A 75 -1.32 -4.26 -3.72
CA LEU A 75 -2.42 -3.84 -2.84
C LEU A 75 -2.26 -4.36 -1.41
N ASP A 76 -1.61 -5.51 -1.24
CA ASP A 76 -1.32 -6.09 0.07
C ASP A 76 -0.03 -5.51 0.65
N ARG A 77 -0.04 -5.13 1.93
CA ARG A 77 1.11 -4.54 2.63
C ARG A 77 1.18 -5.00 4.08
N ALA A 78 2.37 -4.88 4.66
CA ALA A 78 2.60 -4.92 6.09
C ALA A 78 3.19 -3.58 6.52
N LEU A 79 2.43 -2.81 7.30
CA LEU A 79 2.85 -1.52 7.84
C LEU A 79 3.09 -1.66 9.34
N VAL A 80 4.21 -1.15 9.84
CA VAL A 80 4.59 -1.26 11.26
C VAL A 80 5.00 0.11 11.78
N ASN A 81 4.70 0.45 13.04
CA ASN A 81 5.20 1.69 13.63
C ASN A 81 6.67 1.58 14.07
N GLU A 82 7.43 2.67 13.93
CA GLU A 82 8.69 2.82 14.68
C GLU A 82 8.35 3.10 16.15
N LYS A 83 9.04 2.41 17.07
CA LYS A 83 8.86 2.60 18.51
C LYS A 83 9.56 3.86 19.00
#